data_AF-A0A0N1GU18-F1
#
_entry.id   AF-A0A0N1GU18-F1
#
_cell.length_a   1.000
_cell.length_b   1.000
_cell.length_c   1.000
_cell.angle_alpha   90.00
_cell.angle_beta   90.00
_cell.angle_gamma   90.00
#
_symmetry.space_group_name_H-M   'P 1'
#
loop_
_entity.id
_entity.type
_entity.pdbx_description
1 polymer ?
#
loop_
_entity_poly.entity_id
_entity_poly.type
_entity_poly.pdbx_seq_one_letter_code
_entity_poly.pdbx_strand_id
1 'polypeptide(L)'
;MPTNPTTPVINTPEHHLGAMSLVILTRAPNDANLRAAARLVDSAATAAWALRPDDLSTLGRQQYRQLLDYAAAPQVLDLALYLGGDTKQIRTLMDHIAREIAELLIHYTPPKAQD
;
A
#
# COMPACT_ATOMS: atom_id res chain seq x y z
N MET A 1 -8.56 -34.29 -2.79
CA MET A 1 -7.55 -33.31 -2.33
C MET A 1 -8.23 -31.97 -2.24
N PRO A 2 -8.19 -31.24 -1.11
CA PRO A 2 -8.74 -29.91 -1.08
C PRO A 2 -7.77 -29.00 -1.86
N THR A 3 -8.24 -28.45 -2.97
CA THR A 3 -7.60 -27.33 -3.64
C THR A 3 -7.68 -26.15 -2.69
N ASN A 4 -6.56 -25.78 -2.05
CA ASN A 4 -6.50 -24.51 -1.32
C ASN A 4 -6.97 -23.41 -2.28
N PRO A 5 -7.98 -22.60 -1.94
CA PRO A 5 -8.40 -21.50 -2.79
C PRO A 5 -7.19 -20.60 -3.00
N THR A 6 -6.73 -20.50 -4.24
CA THR A 6 -5.62 -19.62 -4.62
C THR A 6 -6.06 -18.21 -4.29
N THR A 7 -5.42 -17.59 -3.30
CA THR A 7 -5.68 -16.20 -2.94
C THR A 7 -5.58 -15.35 -4.20
N PRO A 8 -6.63 -14.62 -4.61
CA PRO A 8 -6.59 -13.84 -5.83
C PRO A 8 -5.45 -12.83 -5.74
N VAL A 9 -4.55 -12.88 -6.73
CA VAL A 9 -3.41 -11.97 -6.83
C VAL A 9 -3.89 -10.69 -7.50
N ILE A 10 -3.82 -9.57 -6.78
CA ILE A 10 -4.03 -8.25 -7.39
C ILE A 10 -2.68 -7.84 -7.99
N ASN A 11 -2.61 -7.85 -9.32
CA ASN A 11 -1.39 -7.44 -10.03
C ASN A 11 -1.25 -5.92 -9.98
N THR A 12 -0.06 -5.44 -9.64
CA THR A 12 0.30 -4.04 -9.78
C THR A 12 0.30 -3.66 -11.26
N PRO A 13 -0.49 -2.67 -11.70
CA PRO A 13 -0.48 -2.23 -13.08
C PRO A 13 0.87 -1.62 -13.48
N GLU A 14 1.33 -1.85 -14.72
CA GLU A 14 2.62 -1.34 -15.21
C GLU A 14 2.75 0.19 -15.10
N HIS A 15 1.65 0.92 -15.24
CA HIS A 15 1.65 2.38 -15.10
C HIS A 15 2.01 2.84 -13.67
N HIS A 16 1.74 2.05 -12.63
CA HIS A 16 2.18 2.35 -11.26
C HIS A 16 3.70 2.21 -11.12
N LEU A 17 4.29 1.18 -11.72
CA LEU A 17 5.76 1.03 -11.76
C LEU A 17 6.42 2.19 -12.51
N GLY A 18 5.82 2.61 -13.63
CA GLY A 18 6.25 3.80 -14.37
C GLY A 18 6.15 5.08 -13.52
N ALA A 19 5.05 5.26 -12.80
CA ALA A 19 4.84 6.42 -11.92
C ALA A 19 5.81 6.44 -10.73
N MET A 20 6.06 5.30 -10.08
CA MET A 20 7.08 5.19 -9.02
C MET A 20 8.47 5.52 -9.56
N SER A 21 8.81 5.04 -10.76
CA SER A 21 10.08 5.35 -11.41
C SER A 21 10.20 6.86 -11.68
N LEU A 22 9.12 7.50 -12.13
CA LEU A 22 9.08 8.95 -12.33
C LEU A 22 9.24 9.72 -11.00
N VAL A 23 8.63 9.26 -9.91
CA VAL A 23 8.82 9.84 -8.56
C VAL A 23 10.29 9.75 -8.14
N ILE A 24 10.92 8.59 -8.31
CA ILE A 24 12.34 8.40 -7.95
C ILE A 24 13.23 9.32 -8.79
N LEU A 25 12.99 9.40 -10.10
CA LEU A 25 13.77 10.25 -11.01
C LEU A 25 13.60 11.74 -10.71
N THR A 26 12.39 12.18 -10.39
CA THR A 26 12.10 13.60 -10.12
C THR A 26 12.56 14.04 -8.73
N ARG A 27 12.42 13.20 -7.71
CA ARG A 27 12.90 13.47 -6.34
C ARG A 27 14.41 13.29 -6.21
N ALA A 28 15.02 12.47 -7.08
CA ALA A 28 16.43 12.10 -7.07
C ALA A 28 16.98 11.80 -5.66
N PRO A 29 16.33 10.91 -4.86
CA PRO A 29 16.78 10.63 -3.51
C PRO A 29 18.10 9.87 -3.55
N ASN A 30 18.96 10.11 -2.56
CA ASN A 30 20.07 9.22 -2.30
C ASN A 30 19.56 7.86 -1.77
N ASP A 31 20.41 6.84 -1.81
CA ASP A 31 20.08 5.48 -1.35
C ASP A 31 19.55 5.41 0.08
N ALA A 32 20.08 6.26 0.98
CA ALA A 32 19.68 6.26 2.38
C ALA A 32 18.24 6.76 2.54
N ASN A 33 17.90 7.85 1.85
CA ASN A 33 16.56 8.43 1.85
C ASN A 33 15.56 7.49 1.18
N LEU A 34 15.93 6.85 0.07
CA LEU A 34 15.07 5.86 -0.59
C LEU A 34 14.79 4.65 0.32
N ARG A 35 15.82 4.12 0.99
CA ARG A 35 15.65 3.03 1.97
C ARG A 35 14.80 3.45 3.17
N ALA A 36 14.99 4.66 3.68
CA ALA A 36 14.20 5.19 4.78
C ALA A 36 12.72 5.34 4.39
N ALA A 37 12.44 5.90 3.21
CA ALA A 37 11.10 6.01 2.67
C ALA A 37 10.44 4.63 2.48
N ALA A 38 11.14 3.67 1.87
CA ALA A 38 10.62 2.31 1.70
C ALA A 38 10.27 1.64 3.05
N ARG A 39 11.13 1.80 4.07
CA ARG A 39 10.86 1.30 5.43
C ARG A 39 9.68 1.99 6.09
N LEU A 40 9.55 3.31 5.89
CA LEU A 40 8.42 4.08 6.40
C LEU A 40 7.11 3.60 5.78
N VAL A 41 7.08 3.37 4.46
CA VAL A 41 5.93 2.81 3.74
C VAL A 41 5.55 1.45 4.29
N ASP A 42 6.50 0.52 4.43
CA ASP A 42 6.19 -0.83 4.93
C ASP A 42 5.67 -0.82 6.39
N SER A 43 6.26 0.04 7.22
CA SER A 43 5.83 0.21 8.61
C SER A 43 4.44 0.82 8.69
N ALA A 44 4.18 1.88 7.91
CA ALA A 44 2.89 2.55 7.85
C ALA A 44 1.79 1.63 7.32
N ALA A 45 2.08 0.85 6.27
CA ALA A 45 1.14 -0.15 5.74
C ALA A 45 0.80 -1.23 6.77
N THR A 46 1.81 -1.72 7.51
CA THR A 46 1.60 -2.70 8.58
C THR A 46 0.79 -2.11 9.74
N ALA A 47 1.05 -0.87 10.13
CA ALA A 47 0.30 -0.19 11.17
C ALA A 47 -1.15 0.11 10.75
N ALA A 48 -1.35 0.55 9.51
CA ALA A 48 -2.68 0.84 8.96
C ALA A 48 -3.55 -0.42 8.92
N TRP A 49 -2.97 -1.57 8.57
CA TRP A 49 -3.61 -2.88 8.67
C TRP A 49 -4.06 -3.18 10.11
N ALA A 50 -3.16 -3.01 11.08
CA ALA A 50 -3.42 -3.40 12.46
C ALA A 50 -4.54 -2.59 13.15
N LEU A 51 -4.80 -1.35 12.69
CA LEU A 51 -5.82 -0.47 13.26
C LEU A 51 -7.23 -0.68 12.70
N ARG A 52 -7.41 -1.53 11.68
CA ARG A 52 -8.70 -1.74 11.00
C ARG A 52 -9.08 -3.22 10.88
N PRO A 53 -9.16 -3.96 12.00
CA PRO A 53 -9.50 -5.37 11.97
C PRO A 53 -10.90 -5.64 11.38
N ASP A 54 -11.85 -4.72 11.56
CA ASP A 54 -13.24 -4.91 11.12
C ASP A 54 -13.42 -4.66 9.62
N ASP A 55 -12.90 -3.51 9.11
CA ASP A 55 -12.93 -3.14 7.68
C ASP A 55 -12.19 -4.16 6.80
N LEU A 56 -11.19 -4.84 7.38
CA LEU A 56 -10.26 -5.73 6.68
C LEU A 56 -10.39 -7.19 7.13
N SER A 57 -11.43 -7.54 7.88
CA SER A 57 -11.70 -8.91 8.38
C SER A 57 -11.77 -9.96 7.26
N THR A 58 -12.05 -9.53 6.03
CA THR A 58 -12.11 -10.36 4.82
C THR A 58 -10.81 -10.41 4.03
N LEU A 59 -9.84 -9.57 4.38
CA LEU A 59 -8.54 -9.46 3.72
C LEU A 59 -7.44 -10.09 4.58
N GLY A 60 -6.39 -10.59 3.96
CA GLY A 60 -5.13 -10.90 4.59
C GLY A 60 -4.11 -9.77 4.40
N ARG A 61 -3.09 -9.71 5.26
CA ARG A 61 -1.98 -8.72 5.16
C ARG A 61 -1.37 -8.65 3.76
N GLN A 62 -1.25 -9.77 3.07
CA GLN A 62 -0.72 -9.81 1.69
C GLN A 62 -1.68 -9.15 0.69
N GLN A 63 -2.98 -9.42 0.78
CA GLN A 63 -3.97 -8.80 -0.10
C GLN A 63 -4.03 -7.28 0.10
N TYR A 64 -3.86 -6.82 1.34
CA TYR A 64 -3.72 -5.39 1.63
C TYR A 64 -2.52 -4.74 0.96
N ARG A 65 -1.36 -5.39 1.02
CA ARG A 65 -0.17 -4.89 0.33
C ARG A 65 -0.39 -4.81 -1.17
N GLN A 66 -1.07 -5.81 -1.75
CA GLN A 66 -1.40 -5.77 -3.17
C GLN A 66 -2.41 -4.67 -3.52
N LEU A 67 -3.37 -4.37 -2.63
CA LEU A 67 -4.29 -3.23 -2.80
C LEU A 67 -3.54 -1.89 -2.69
N LEU A 68 -2.58 -1.77 -1.77
CA LEU A 68 -1.72 -0.60 -1.65
C LEU A 68 -0.92 -0.39 -2.93
N ASP A 69 -0.30 -1.44 -3.44
CA ASP A 69 0.46 -1.40 -4.68
C ASP A 69 -0.43 -1.04 -5.89
N TYR A 70 -1.69 -1.49 -5.87
CA TYR A 70 -2.67 -1.21 -6.91
C TYR A 70 -3.27 0.20 -6.86
N ALA A 71 -3.54 0.75 -5.66
CA ALA A 71 -4.28 2.00 -5.52
C ALA A 71 -3.40 3.23 -5.33
N ALA A 72 -2.27 3.09 -4.64
CA ALA A 72 -1.60 4.25 -4.06
C ALA A 72 -0.06 4.17 -3.98
N ALA A 73 0.58 3.11 -4.48
CA ALA A 73 2.03 2.92 -4.34
C ALA A 73 2.89 4.15 -4.77
N PRO A 74 2.66 4.79 -5.93
CA PRO A 74 3.42 5.97 -6.33
C PRO A 74 3.24 7.16 -5.38
N GLN A 75 2.00 7.45 -4.97
CA GLN A 75 1.65 8.57 -4.10
C GLN A 75 2.20 8.36 -2.69
N VAL A 76 2.12 7.13 -2.19
CA VAL A 76 2.63 6.71 -0.88
C VAL A 76 4.16 6.78 -0.85
N LEU A 77 4.83 6.36 -1.93
CA LEU A 77 6.28 6.53 -2.08
C LEU A 77 6.67 8.01 -2.11
N ASP A 78 5.96 8.82 -2.91
CA ASP A 78 6.23 10.26 -3.03
C ASP A 78 6.08 10.98 -1.68
N LEU A 79 5.02 10.67 -0.94
CA LEU A 79 4.79 11.21 0.40
C LEU A 79 5.87 10.72 1.39
N ALA A 80 6.25 9.45 1.36
CA ALA A 80 7.31 8.93 2.22
C ALA A 80 8.67 9.59 1.96
N LEU A 81 8.98 9.88 0.69
CA LEU A 81 10.16 10.64 0.30
C LEU A 81 10.07 12.11 0.75
N TYR A 82 8.91 12.75 0.62
CA TYR A 82 8.68 14.10 1.12
C TYR A 82 8.87 14.20 2.64
N LEU A 83 8.42 13.19 3.39
CA LEU A 83 8.60 13.09 4.84
C LEU A 83 10.03 12.68 5.24
N GLY A 84 10.94 12.51 4.28
CA GLY A 84 12.34 12.12 4.52
C GLY A 84 12.49 10.72 5.12
N GLY A 85 11.46 9.87 5.03
CA GLY A 85 11.45 8.58 5.74
C GLY A 85 11.43 8.72 7.27
N ASP A 86 11.03 9.86 7.83
CA ASP A 86 10.94 10.06 9.27
C ASP A 86 9.86 9.18 9.89
N THR A 87 10.27 8.22 10.71
CA THR A 87 9.36 7.30 11.42
C THR A 87 8.42 8.01 12.39
N LYS A 88 8.73 9.24 12.82
CA LYS A 88 7.80 10.05 13.63
C LYS A 88 6.56 10.46 12.83
N GLN A 89 6.65 10.50 11.50
CA GLN A 89 5.57 10.84 10.59
C GLN A 89 4.79 9.61 10.11
N ILE A 90 5.05 8.43 10.70
CA ILE A 90 4.38 7.17 10.33
C ILE A 90 2.86 7.29 10.36
N ARG A 91 2.31 8.05 11.32
CA ARG A 91 0.85 8.25 11.45
C ARG A 91 0.27 8.95 10.22
N THR A 92 0.94 9.98 9.71
CA THR A 92 0.51 10.70 8.50
C THR A 92 0.46 9.78 7.29
N LEU A 93 1.49 8.97 7.09
CA LEU A 93 1.53 8.02 5.97
C LEU A 93 0.50 6.90 6.14
N MET A 94 0.32 6.43 7.36
CA MET A 94 -0.68 5.41 7.73
C MET A 94 -2.10 5.90 7.43
N ASP A 95 -2.45 7.12 7.85
CA ASP A 95 -3.76 7.74 7.61
C ASP A 95 -4.01 7.93 6.11
N HIS A 96 -2.99 8.34 5.36
CA HIS A 96 -3.07 8.47 3.91
C HIS A 96 -3.33 7.12 3.23
N ILE A 97 -2.52 6.10 3.51
CA ILE A 97 -2.70 4.74 2.99
C ILE A 97 -4.12 4.24 3.29
N ALA A 98 -4.59 4.42 4.52
CA ALA A 98 -5.90 3.95 4.93
C ALA A 98 -7.05 4.63 4.17
N ARG A 99 -6.91 5.91 3.85
CA ARG A 99 -7.88 6.65 3.03
C ARG A 99 -7.92 6.12 1.60
N GLU A 100 -6.78 5.95 0.94
CA GLU A 100 -6.74 5.46 -0.45
C GLU A 100 -7.35 4.05 -0.57
N ILE A 101 -7.07 3.18 0.41
CA ILE A 101 -7.67 1.83 0.45
C ILE A 101 -9.18 1.89 0.69
N ALA A 102 -9.65 2.75 1.60
CA ALA A 102 -11.08 2.91 1.85
C ALA A 102 -11.80 3.43 0.60
N GLU A 103 -11.23 4.41 -0.10
CA GLU A 103 -11.77 4.92 -1.36
C GLU A 103 -11.85 3.81 -2.42
N LEU A 104 -10.81 2.98 -2.55
CA LEU A 104 -10.84 1.85 -3.47
C LEU A 104 -11.94 0.84 -3.10
N LEU A 105 -12.06 0.46 -1.83
CA LEU A 105 -13.05 -0.53 -1.36
C LEU A 105 -14.50 -0.04 -1.52
N ILE A 106 -14.73 1.28 -1.49
CA ILE A 106 -16.05 1.87 -1.83
C ILE A 106 -16.41 1.60 -3.30
N HIS A 107 -15.43 1.73 -4.21
CA HIS A 107 -15.67 1.60 -5.65
C HIS A 107 -15.60 0.15 -6.15
N TYR A 108 -14.83 -0.69 -5.47
CA TYR A 108 -14.59 -2.08 -5.82
C TYR A 108 -14.90 -2.97 -4.62
N THR A 109 -16.19 -3.24 -4.43
CA THR A 109 -16.64 -4.17 -3.38
C THR A 109 -16.01 -5.54 -3.61
N PRO A 110 -15.44 -6.20 -2.58
CA PRO A 110 -14.87 -7.51 -2.72
C PRO A 110 -15.89 -8.47 -3.36
N PRO A 111 -15.47 -9.33 -4.30
CA PRO A 111 -16.37 -10.32 -4.87
C PRO A 111 -16.98 -11.13 -3.72
N LYS A 112 -18.33 -11.25 -3.71
CA LYS A 112 -19.01 -12.11 -2.74
C LYS A 112 -18.36 -13.49 -2.79
N ALA A 113 -18.00 -14.02 -1.63
CA ALA A 113 -17.61 -15.41 -1.51
C ALA A 113 -18.70 -16.25 -2.19
N GLN A 114 -18.31 -17.01 -3.21
CA GLN A 114 -19.21 -18.00 -3.79
C GLN A 114 -19.29 -19.15 -2.77
N ASP A 115 -20.45 -19.27 -2.11
CA ASP A 115 -20.83 -20.43 -1.31
C ASP A 115 -20.90 -21.70 -2.18
#